data_AF-A0A7C4GC57-F1
#
_entry.id   AF-A0A7C4GC57-F1
#
_cell.length_a   1.000
_cell.length_b   1.000
_cell.length_c   1.000
_cell.angle_alpha   90.00
_cell.angle_beta   90.00
_cell.angle_gamma   90.00
#
_symmetry.space_group_name_H-M   'P 1'
#
loop_
_entity.id
_entity.type
_entity.pdbx_description
1 polymer ?
#
loop_
_entity_poly.entity_id
_entity_poly.type
_entity_poly.pdbx_seq_one_letter_code
_entity_poly.pdbx_strand_id
1 'polypeptide(L)'
;MFFGYFGAGSPAEFITPAGAERERWYNVTWQPSAVFDGRPGPQVQQPDSFYPVYRDMIDAARSRKTVLEMTLDPDLTRADSAQVSIGVRIEPTDSLIDAMANLALVAVVFEDSLPYEYLGDTLHAWRVVRRVLSDTWGIPVSLRLGTVFETTLVVPNPGWRPRLTGVAAFVQNTESKQVLQSAARLRLGN
;
A
#
# COMPACT_ATOMS: atom_id res chain seq x y z
N MET A 1 -1.71 -7.48 -0.12
CA MET A 1 -1.58 -6.13 0.49
C MET A 1 -2.89 -5.71 1.16
N PHE A 2 -2.83 -4.99 2.29
CA PHE A 2 -3.98 -4.58 3.11
C PHE A 2 -4.05 -3.04 3.22
N PHE A 3 -5.24 -2.47 3.01
CA PHE A 3 -5.54 -1.07 3.30
C PHE A 3 -6.79 -0.98 4.18
N GLY A 4 -6.68 -0.26 5.29
CA GLY A 4 -7.81 0.13 6.12
C GLY A 4 -8.31 1.52 5.71
N TYR A 5 -9.63 1.69 5.62
CA TYR A 5 -10.26 2.99 5.36
C TYR A 5 -11.03 3.47 6.58
N PHE A 6 -10.87 4.76 6.87
CA PHE A 6 -11.44 5.44 8.03
C PHE A 6 -12.57 6.38 7.57
N GLY A 7 -13.72 6.34 8.24
CA GLY A 7 -14.95 7.02 7.80
C GLY A 7 -15.10 8.46 8.31
N ALA A 8 -16.29 9.03 8.05
CA ALA A 8 -16.67 10.35 8.58
C ALA A 8 -16.59 10.36 10.12
N GLY A 9 -15.91 11.36 10.69
CA GLY A 9 -15.64 11.46 12.13
C GLY A 9 -14.25 10.95 12.54
N SER A 10 -13.45 10.43 11.60
CA SER A 10 -12.06 10.09 11.87
C SER A 10 -11.21 11.35 12.09
N PRO A 11 -10.15 11.26 12.92
CA PRO A 11 -9.17 12.33 13.08
C PRO A 11 -8.69 12.83 11.71
N ALA A 12 -8.56 14.15 11.56
CA ALA A 12 -8.19 14.78 10.29
C ALA A 12 -6.84 14.27 9.76
N GLU A 13 -5.98 13.83 10.68
CA GLU A 13 -4.68 13.22 10.44
C GLU A 13 -4.73 11.93 9.61
N PHE A 14 -5.89 11.27 9.55
CA PHE A 14 -6.09 10.01 8.80
C PHE A 14 -6.65 10.22 7.40
N ILE A 15 -7.17 11.42 7.11
CA ILE A 15 -7.83 11.72 5.85
C ILE A 15 -6.82 12.32 4.88
N THR A 16 -6.50 11.58 3.82
CA THR A 16 -5.69 12.10 2.72
C THR A 16 -6.48 12.10 1.40
N PRO A 17 -6.23 13.06 0.49
CA PRO A 17 -6.91 13.07 -0.81
C PRO A 17 -6.76 11.75 -1.57
N ALA A 18 -5.56 11.17 -1.58
CA ALA A 18 -5.31 9.89 -2.24
C ALA A 18 -6.01 8.71 -1.55
N GLY A 19 -6.13 8.72 -0.21
CA GLY A 19 -6.92 7.74 0.53
C GLY A 19 -8.40 7.80 0.15
N ALA A 20 -8.97 9.00 0.11
CA ALA A 20 -10.38 9.21 -0.26
C ALA A 20 -10.67 8.80 -1.72
N GLU A 21 -9.74 9.03 -2.65
CA GLU A 21 -9.92 8.58 -4.03
C GLU A 21 -9.85 7.05 -4.16
N ARG A 22 -8.92 6.40 -3.45
CA ARG A 22 -8.88 4.92 -3.42
C ARG A 22 -10.11 4.33 -2.75
N GLU A 23 -10.63 4.96 -1.70
CA GLU A 23 -11.85 4.53 -1.03
C GLU A 23 -13.03 4.48 -2.01
N ARG A 24 -13.21 5.55 -2.80
CA ARG A 24 -14.21 5.60 -3.87
C ARG A 24 -13.95 4.53 -4.93
N TRP A 25 -12.69 4.33 -5.32
CA TRP A 25 -12.35 3.32 -6.34
C TRP A 25 -12.69 1.90 -5.91
N TYR A 26 -12.42 1.55 -4.65
CA TYR A 26 -12.79 0.24 -4.10
C TYR A 26 -14.28 0.12 -3.74
N ASN A 27 -15.06 1.19 -3.96
CA ASN A 27 -16.47 1.26 -3.59
C ASN A 27 -16.70 0.92 -2.10
N VAL A 28 -15.85 1.48 -1.24
CA VAL A 28 -16.01 1.35 0.21
C VAL A 28 -17.19 2.22 0.63
N THR A 29 -18.24 1.59 1.16
CA THR A 29 -19.50 2.25 1.53
C THR A 29 -19.74 2.32 3.04
N TRP A 30 -18.87 1.69 3.83
CA TRP A 30 -18.96 1.60 5.29
C TRP A 30 -17.54 1.55 5.86
N GLN A 31 -17.36 2.08 7.08
CA GLN A 31 -16.07 2.07 7.76
C GLN A 31 -16.26 1.64 9.23
N PRO A 32 -15.27 0.99 9.86
CA PRO A 32 -13.97 0.60 9.30
C PRO A 32 -14.07 -0.53 8.27
N SER A 33 -13.38 -0.39 7.14
CA SER A 33 -13.35 -1.38 6.07
C SER A 33 -11.93 -1.79 5.70
N ALA A 34 -11.79 -3.02 5.22
CA ALA A 34 -10.53 -3.54 4.70
C ALA A 34 -10.67 -3.93 3.22
N VAL A 35 -9.60 -3.73 2.45
CA VAL A 35 -9.47 -4.22 1.08
C VAL A 35 -8.25 -5.15 1.00
N PHE A 36 -8.46 -6.36 0.49
CA PHE A 36 -7.43 -7.39 0.31
C PHE A 36 -7.20 -7.64 -1.17
N ASP A 37 -5.96 -7.40 -1.62
CA ASP A 37 -5.52 -7.58 -3.00
C ASP A 37 -6.48 -6.97 -4.04
N GLY A 38 -7.05 -5.81 -3.69
CA GLY A 38 -7.96 -5.04 -4.53
C GLY A 38 -9.43 -5.39 -4.43
N ARG A 39 -9.80 -6.35 -3.56
CA ARG A 39 -11.19 -6.75 -3.33
C ARG A 39 -11.63 -6.36 -1.92
N PRO A 40 -12.88 -5.90 -1.73
CA PRO A 40 -13.42 -5.69 -0.39
C PRO A 40 -13.26 -6.95 0.46
N GLY A 41 -12.75 -6.78 1.68
CA GLY A 41 -12.66 -7.84 2.67
C GLY A 41 -14.05 -8.23 3.18
N PRO A 42 -14.15 -9.40 3.82
CA PRO A 42 -15.39 -9.81 4.47
C PRO A 42 -15.78 -8.82 5.56
N GLN A 43 -17.06 -8.46 5.58
CA GLN A 43 -17.65 -7.69 6.67
C GLN A 43 -17.99 -8.67 7.78
N VAL A 44 -17.29 -8.58 8.91
CA VAL A 44 -17.57 -9.39 10.09
C VAL A 44 -18.16 -8.48 11.15
N GLN A 45 -19.29 -8.86 11.75
CA GLN A 45 -19.99 -7.99 12.70
C GLN A 45 -19.35 -7.94 14.09
N GLN A 46 -18.45 -8.88 14.40
CA GLN A 46 -17.78 -9.00 15.70
C GLN A 46 -16.27 -8.72 15.56
N PRO A 47 -15.73 -7.72 16.28
CA PRO A 47 -14.32 -7.34 16.21
C PRO A 47 -13.32 -8.48 16.39
N ASP A 48 -13.56 -9.37 17.35
CA ASP A 48 -12.65 -10.47 17.69
C ASP A 48 -12.62 -11.56 16.60
N SER A 49 -13.63 -11.57 15.72
CA SER A 49 -13.72 -12.52 14.62
C SER A 49 -12.99 -12.05 13.34
N PHE A 50 -12.49 -10.81 13.28
CA PHE A 50 -11.73 -10.32 12.12
C PHE A 50 -10.35 -11.00 11.97
N TYR A 51 -9.66 -11.21 13.09
CA TYR A 51 -8.25 -11.64 13.05
C TYR A 51 -8.04 -13.02 12.41
N PRO A 52 -8.80 -14.07 12.76
CA PRO A 52 -8.66 -15.38 12.10
C PRO A 52 -8.95 -15.28 10.60
N VAL A 53 -10.02 -14.58 10.22
CA VAL A 53 -10.43 -14.42 8.82
C VAL A 53 -9.35 -13.71 8.00
N TYR A 54 -8.80 -12.60 8.51
CA TYR A 54 -7.77 -11.85 7.82
C TYR A 54 -6.45 -12.61 7.74
N ARG A 55 -6.09 -13.34 8.80
CA ARG A 55 -4.91 -14.22 8.77
C ARG A 55 -5.06 -15.29 7.70
N ASP A 56 -6.19 -15.99 7.65
CA ASP A 56 -6.43 -17.05 6.68
C ASP A 56 -6.40 -16.50 5.24
N MET A 57 -6.94 -15.30 5.01
CA MET A 57 -6.84 -14.61 3.71
C MET A 57 -5.39 -14.27 3.34
N ILE A 58 -4.58 -13.80 4.29
CA ILE A 58 -3.16 -13.49 4.07
C ILE A 58 -2.38 -14.77 3.76
N ASP A 59 -2.62 -15.85 4.51
CA ASP A 59 -1.93 -17.11 4.32
C ASP A 59 -2.32 -17.76 2.99
N ALA A 60 -3.60 -17.67 2.61
CA ALA A 60 -4.08 -18.09 1.29
C ALA A 60 -3.52 -17.24 0.14
N ALA A 61 -3.21 -15.96 0.36
CA ALA A 61 -2.56 -15.11 -0.63
C ALA A 61 -1.08 -15.49 -0.78
N ARG A 62 -0.38 -15.76 0.34
CA ARG A 62 1.03 -16.15 0.36
C ARG A 62 1.30 -17.52 -0.24
N SER A 63 0.33 -18.43 -0.23
CA SER A 63 0.48 -19.76 -0.82
C SER A 63 0.30 -19.79 -2.34
N ARG A 64 -0.16 -18.69 -2.95
CA ARG A 64 -0.34 -18.60 -4.41
C ARG A 64 0.99 -18.32 -5.09
N LYS A 65 1.24 -19.02 -6.20
CA LYS A 65 2.33 -18.68 -7.11
C LYS A 65 2.07 -17.28 -7.69
N THR A 66 3.07 -16.42 -7.66
CA THR A 66 3.01 -15.08 -8.25
C THR A 66 3.62 -15.13 -9.65
N VAL A 67 3.20 -14.22 -10.53
CA VAL A 67 3.76 -14.09 -11.90
C VAL A 67 4.97 -13.13 -11.95
N LEU A 68 5.29 -12.52 -10.81
CA LEU A 68 6.37 -11.55 -10.68
C LEU A 68 6.84 -11.44 -9.22
N GLU A 69 8.12 -11.16 -9.05
CA GLU A 69 8.72 -10.78 -7.79
C GLU A 69 8.94 -9.26 -7.75
N MET A 70 8.83 -8.71 -6.54
CA MET A 70 9.07 -7.29 -6.30
C MET A 70 9.93 -7.14 -5.05
N THR A 71 10.93 -6.28 -5.15
CA THR A 71 11.80 -5.91 -4.03
C THR A 71 11.91 -4.40 -3.94
N LEU A 72 12.17 -3.93 -2.71
CA LEU A 72 12.55 -2.54 -2.46
C LEU A 72 14.05 -2.53 -2.18
N ASP A 73 14.79 -1.79 -2.99
CA ASP A 73 16.23 -1.62 -2.81
C ASP A 73 16.48 -0.83 -1.50
N PRO A 74 17.18 -1.40 -0.50
CA PRO A 74 17.39 -0.74 0.78
C PRO A 74 18.24 0.54 0.71
N ASP A 75 19.14 0.64 -0.25
CA ASP A 75 20.06 1.77 -0.41
C ASP A 75 19.40 2.95 -1.13
N LEU A 76 18.46 2.64 -2.03
CA LEU A 76 17.64 3.62 -2.74
C LEU A 76 16.34 3.98 -2.01
N THR A 77 15.82 3.10 -1.15
CA THR A 77 14.56 3.30 -0.43
C THR A 77 14.82 3.93 0.93
N ARG A 78 14.86 5.26 0.99
CA ARG A 78 15.26 6.03 2.18
C ARG A 78 14.51 7.35 2.31
N ALA A 79 14.52 7.91 3.51
CA ALA A 79 14.00 9.25 3.78
C ALA A 79 15.12 10.14 4.34
N ASP A 80 15.22 11.35 3.82
CA ASP A 80 16.02 12.43 4.38
C ASP A 80 15.10 13.62 4.75
N SER A 81 15.69 14.75 5.15
CA SER A 81 14.94 15.93 5.57
C SER A 81 14.18 16.63 4.43
N ALA A 82 14.52 16.36 3.18
CA ALA A 82 13.93 17.00 2.01
C ALA A 82 12.99 16.07 1.24
N GLN A 83 13.27 14.77 1.19
CA GLN A 83 12.54 13.83 0.34
C GLN A 83 12.51 12.40 0.87
N VAL A 84 11.54 11.64 0.35
CA VAL A 84 11.47 10.18 0.44
C VAL A 84 11.75 9.62 -0.94
N SER A 85 12.72 8.72 -1.03
CA SER A 85 13.07 7.95 -2.23
C SER A 85 12.63 6.49 -2.07
N ILE A 86 12.13 5.88 -3.13
CA ILE A 86 11.64 4.50 -3.16
C ILE A 86 12.24 3.81 -4.39
N GLY A 87 13.26 2.98 -4.17
CA GLY A 87 13.87 2.15 -5.22
C GLY A 87 13.08 0.85 -5.38
N VAL A 88 12.45 0.66 -6.53
CA VAL A 88 11.61 -0.50 -6.82
C VAL A 88 12.27 -1.33 -7.92
N ARG A 89 12.40 -2.63 -7.67
CA ARG A 89 12.78 -3.62 -8.67
C ARG A 89 11.65 -4.63 -8.84
N ILE A 90 11.29 -4.91 -10.08
CA ILE A 90 10.22 -5.83 -10.47
C ILE A 90 10.80 -6.82 -11.47
N GLU A 91 10.70 -8.11 -11.14
CA GLU A 91 11.23 -9.20 -11.95
C GLU A 91 10.11 -10.18 -12.28
N PRO A 92 9.61 -10.21 -13.53
CA PRO A 92 8.60 -11.18 -13.91
C PRO A 92 9.16 -12.60 -13.91
N THR A 93 8.41 -13.54 -13.33
CA THR A 93 8.84 -14.93 -13.11
C THR A 93 8.03 -15.95 -13.90
N ASP A 94 6.98 -15.50 -14.59
CA ASP A 94 6.08 -16.35 -15.37
C ASP A 94 5.64 -15.64 -16.66
N SER A 95 5.57 -16.38 -17.78
CA SER A 95 5.22 -15.81 -19.10
C SER A 95 3.78 -15.31 -19.19
N LEU A 96 2.91 -15.67 -18.24
CA LEU A 96 1.56 -15.10 -18.16
C LEU A 96 1.57 -13.56 -18.08
N ILE A 97 2.64 -12.97 -17.55
CA ILE A 97 2.79 -11.51 -17.47
C ILE A 97 2.75 -10.83 -18.84
N ASP A 98 3.24 -11.49 -19.89
CA ASP A 98 3.38 -10.92 -21.24
C ASP A 98 2.01 -10.65 -21.89
N ALA A 99 0.98 -11.36 -21.44
CA ALA A 99 -0.40 -11.21 -21.90
C ALA A 99 -1.22 -10.26 -21.00
N MET A 100 -0.67 -9.78 -19.88
CA MET A 100 -1.38 -8.89 -18.98
C MET A 100 -1.32 -7.44 -19.48
N ALA A 101 -2.48 -6.77 -19.47
CA ALA A 101 -2.61 -5.35 -19.73
C ALA A 101 -3.02 -4.59 -18.47
N ASN A 102 -3.04 -3.25 -18.55
CA ASN A 102 -3.56 -2.38 -17.49
C ASN A 102 -2.81 -2.52 -16.16
N LEU A 103 -1.50 -2.78 -16.21
CA LEU A 103 -0.67 -2.87 -15.01
C LEU A 103 -0.15 -1.48 -14.60
N ALA A 104 -0.20 -1.20 -13.31
CA ALA A 104 0.37 0.01 -12.72
C ALA A 104 1.19 -0.32 -11.47
N LEU A 105 2.35 0.32 -11.35
CA LEU A 105 3.13 0.38 -10.11
C LEU A 105 2.57 1.48 -9.23
N VAL A 106 2.14 1.11 -8.04
CA VAL A 106 1.65 2.04 -7.02
C VAL A 106 2.64 2.02 -5.87
N ALA A 107 3.09 3.19 -5.42
CA ALA A 107 3.88 3.33 -4.21
C ALA A 107 3.17 4.23 -3.21
N VAL A 108 3.24 3.86 -1.94
CA VAL A 108 2.54 4.51 -0.83
C VAL A 108 3.54 4.81 0.26
N VAL A 109 3.54 6.06 0.74
CA VAL A 109 4.20 6.45 1.97
C VAL A 109 3.17 6.43 3.09
N PHE A 110 3.52 5.81 4.20
CA PHE A 110 2.71 5.78 5.40
C PHE A 110 3.53 6.18 6.62
N GLU A 111 2.87 6.72 7.64
CA GLU A 111 3.44 6.92 8.97
C GLU A 111 2.85 5.91 9.94
N ASP A 112 3.70 5.33 10.78
CA ASP A 112 3.35 4.39 11.82
C ASP A 112 3.33 5.09 13.18
N SER A 113 2.49 4.58 14.09
CA SER A 113 2.30 5.18 15.42
C SER A 113 2.01 6.69 15.40
N LEU A 114 1.08 7.12 14.55
CA LEU A 114 0.64 8.51 14.48
C LEU A 114 -0.26 8.83 15.68
N PRO A 115 0.11 9.75 16.58
CA PRO A 115 -0.72 10.09 17.72
C PRO A 115 -1.96 10.86 17.27
N TYR A 116 -3.08 10.62 17.94
CA TYR A 116 -4.32 11.37 17.78
C TYR A 116 -5.09 11.42 19.10
N GLU A 117 -5.86 12.48 19.29
CA GLU A 117 -6.70 12.66 20.48
C GLU A 117 -8.09 12.05 20.25
N TYR A 118 -8.55 11.23 21.19
CA TYR A 118 -9.89 10.67 21.19
C TYR A 118 -10.44 10.61 22.61
N LEU A 119 -11.56 11.30 22.84
CA LEU A 119 -12.22 11.39 24.15
C LEU A 119 -11.30 11.82 25.31
N GLY A 120 -10.27 12.62 25.02
CA GLY A 120 -9.32 13.11 26.01
C GLY A 120 -8.10 12.22 26.25
N ASP A 121 -8.00 11.10 25.52
CA ASP A 121 -6.83 10.21 25.54
C ASP A 121 -6.03 10.33 24.23
N THR A 122 -4.70 10.31 24.34
CA THR A 122 -3.80 10.17 23.19
C THR A 122 -3.71 8.70 22.76
N LEU A 123 -4.32 8.38 21.63
CA LEU A 123 -4.25 7.07 20.98
C LEU A 123 -3.24 7.10 19.82
N HIS A 124 -2.87 5.93 19.30
CA HIS A 124 -1.92 5.82 18.18
C HIS A 124 -2.49 4.99 17.04
N ALA A 125 -2.49 5.56 15.84
CA ALA A 125 -2.85 4.85 14.62
C ALA A 125 -1.62 4.28 13.92
N TRP A 126 -1.78 3.09 13.34
CA TRP A 126 -0.70 2.35 12.69
C TRP A 126 -0.84 2.44 11.18
N ARG A 127 0.28 2.62 10.49
CA ARG A 127 0.38 2.62 9.01
C ARG A 127 -0.61 3.54 8.30
N VAL A 128 -0.75 4.77 8.79
CA VAL A 128 -1.61 5.81 8.20
C VAL A 128 -1.02 6.27 6.87
N VAL A 129 -1.78 6.14 5.79
CA VAL A 129 -1.36 6.60 4.45
C VAL A 129 -1.18 8.11 4.46
N ARG A 130 -0.01 8.59 4.02
CA ARG A 130 0.31 10.03 3.89
C ARG A 130 0.31 10.45 2.44
N ARG A 131 0.81 9.59 1.55
CA ARG A 131 0.91 9.88 0.13
C ARG A 131 0.83 8.61 -0.70
N VAL A 132 0.16 8.69 -1.84
CA VAL A 132 0.32 7.77 -2.96
C VAL A 132 1.14 8.49 -4.02
N LEU A 133 2.21 7.86 -4.51
CA LEU A 133 3.07 8.42 -5.54
C LEU A 133 2.47 8.16 -6.93
N SER A 134 2.65 9.13 -7.82
CA SER A 134 2.18 9.11 -9.20
C SER A 134 0.66 9.00 -9.31
N ASP A 135 -0.01 9.89 -8.58
CA ASP A 135 -1.46 9.99 -8.43
C ASP A 135 -2.12 8.74 -7.84
N THR A 136 -3.45 8.69 -7.80
CA THR A 136 -4.19 7.60 -7.17
C THR A 136 -4.02 6.27 -7.90
N TRP A 137 -3.73 6.31 -9.20
CA TRP A 137 -3.70 5.13 -10.08
C TRP A 137 -2.31 4.53 -10.25
N GLY A 138 -1.25 5.21 -9.82
CA GLY A 138 0.13 4.77 -9.98
C GLY A 138 0.68 5.01 -11.39
N ILE A 139 1.87 4.46 -11.62
CA ILE A 139 2.61 4.58 -12.89
C ILE A 139 2.28 3.38 -13.77
N PRO A 140 1.79 3.56 -15.00
CA PRO A 140 1.63 2.46 -15.94
C PRO A 140 2.95 1.73 -16.16
N VAL A 141 2.93 0.40 -16.06
CA VAL A 141 4.10 -0.45 -16.30
C VAL A 141 3.78 -1.49 -17.37
N SER A 142 4.74 -1.74 -18.26
CA SER A 142 4.70 -2.87 -19.18
C SER A 142 5.80 -3.83 -18.76
N LEU A 143 5.41 -5.03 -18.36
CA LEU A 143 6.30 -6.05 -17.84
C LEU A 143 6.37 -7.19 -18.85
N ARG A 144 7.56 -7.76 -19.01
CA ARG A 144 7.80 -8.89 -19.92
C ARG A 144 8.77 -9.87 -19.27
N LEU A 145 8.51 -11.16 -19.40
CA LEU A 145 9.40 -12.21 -18.93
C LEU A 145 10.81 -12.02 -19.49
N GLY A 146 11.81 -12.15 -18.62
CA GLY A 146 13.22 -11.95 -18.97
C GLY A 146 13.67 -10.47 -18.99
N THR A 147 12.77 -9.52 -18.73
CA THR A 147 13.11 -8.10 -18.56
C THR A 147 12.85 -7.65 -17.13
N VAL A 148 13.89 -7.11 -16.49
CA VAL A 148 13.76 -6.49 -15.17
C VAL A 148 13.30 -5.04 -15.35
N PHE A 149 12.30 -4.62 -14.57
CA PHE A 149 11.91 -3.23 -14.47
C PHE A 149 12.47 -2.63 -13.17
N GLU A 150 13.20 -1.53 -13.29
CA GLU A 150 13.78 -0.81 -12.15
C GLU A 150 13.43 0.68 -12.24
N THR A 151 13.04 1.27 -11.12
CA THR A 151 12.77 2.71 -11.05
C THR A 151 13.01 3.25 -9.64
N THR A 152 13.28 4.54 -9.56
CA THR A 152 13.33 5.26 -8.28
C THR A 152 12.25 6.34 -8.27
N LEU A 153 11.34 6.25 -7.32
CA LEU A 153 10.29 7.25 -7.12
C LEU A 153 10.70 8.21 -6.01
N VAL A 154 10.46 9.49 -6.21
CA VAL A 154 10.85 10.53 -5.26
C VAL A 154 9.64 11.41 -4.94
N VAL A 155 9.47 11.75 -3.66
CA VAL A 155 8.43 12.66 -3.19
C VAL A 155 9.00 13.62 -2.13
N PRO A 156 8.56 14.89 -2.10
CA PRO A 156 8.91 15.79 -1.01
C PRO A 156 8.56 15.22 0.35
N ASN A 157 9.46 15.40 1.33
CA ASN A 157 9.22 15.08 2.72
C ASN A 157 8.81 16.36 3.47
N PRO A 158 7.51 16.56 3.79
CA PRO A 158 7.05 17.76 4.49
C PRO A 158 7.39 17.76 6.00
N GLY A 159 8.24 16.84 6.47
CA GLY A 159 8.62 16.69 7.88
C GLY A 159 8.17 15.38 8.53
N TRP A 160 7.87 14.34 7.73
CA TRP A 160 7.63 12.99 8.23
C TRP A 160 8.87 12.45 8.93
N ARG A 161 8.65 11.76 10.04
CA ARG A 161 9.75 11.25 10.89
C ARG A 161 10.27 9.94 10.28
N PRO A 162 11.52 9.84 9.80
CA PRO A 162 12.00 8.63 9.10
C PRO A 162 11.86 7.33 9.90
N ARG A 163 11.99 7.37 11.23
CA ARG A 163 11.82 6.21 12.12
C ARG A 163 10.39 5.70 12.22
N LEU A 164 9.42 6.55 11.92
CA LEU A 164 7.99 6.25 11.88
C LEU A 164 7.46 6.18 10.45
N THR A 165 8.26 6.55 9.45
CA THR A 165 7.83 6.54 8.06
C THR A 165 8.21 5.20 7.43
N GLY A 166 7.25 4.58 6.77
CA GLY A 166 7.43 3.40 5.95
C GLY A 166 6.89 3.61 4.55
N VAL A 167 7.21 2.67 3.67
CA VAL A 167 6.71 2.65 2.31
C VAL A 167 6.23 1.27 1.94
N ALA A 168 5.26 1.23 1.04
CA ALA A 168 4.86 0.00 0.39
C ALA A 168 4.63 0.25 -1.09
N ALA A 169 5.13 -0.64 -1.93
CA ALA A 169 4.97 -0.62 -3.37
C ALA A 169 4.27 -1.90 -3.82
N PHE A 170 3.50 -1.82 -4.89
CA PHE A 170 2.78 -2.96 -5.43
C PHE A 170 2.43 -2.78 -6.90
N VAL A 171 2.40 -3.89 -7.64
CA VAL A 171 1.85 -3.93 -9.00
C VAL A 171 0.38 -4.30 -8.91
N GLN A 172 -0.46 -3.48 -9.52
CA GLN A 172 -1.90 -3.64 -9.56
C GLN A 172 -2.40 -3.65 -11.00
N ASN A 173 -3.31 -4.55 -11.32
CA ASN A 173 -4.11 -4.43 -12.53
C ASN A 173 -5.22 -3.40 -12.26
N THR A 174 -5.26 -2.30 -13.01
CA THR A 174 -6.16 -1.16 -12.77
C THR A 174 -7.60 -1.44 -13.20
N GLU A 175 -7.83 -2.44 -14.04
CA GLU A 175 -9.16 -2.85 -14.47
C GLU A 175 -9.81 -3.81 -13.45
N SER A 176 -9.13 -4.91 -13.13
CA SER A 176 -9.62 -5.91 -12.18
C SER A 176 -9.40 -5.51 -10.72
N LYS A 177 -8.63 -4.43 -10.50
CA LYS A 177 -8.12 -3.94 -9.20
C LYS A 177 -7.18 -4.92 -8.51
N GLN A 178 -6.89 -6.07 -9.08
CA GLN A 178 -6.09 -7.11 -8.43
C GLN A 178 -4.66 -6.64 -8.15
N VAL A 179 -4.20 -6.79 -6.92
CA VAL A 179 -2.78 -6.64 -6.58
C VAL A 179 -2.06 -7.95 -6.89
N LEU A 180 -1.03 -7.89 -7.75
CA LEU A 180 -0.28 -9.07 -8.19
C LEU A 180 0.86 -9.42 -7.25
N GLN A 181 1.55 -8.38 -6.74
CA GLN A 181 2.66 -8.50 -5.81
C GLN A 181 2.83 -7.19 -5.06
N SER A 182 3.35 -7.26 -3.84
CA SER A 182 3.69 -6.09 -3.05
C SER A 182 4.97 -6.29 -2.25
N ALA A 183 5.73 -5.21 -2.09
CA ALA A 183 6.87 -5.14 -1.18
C ALA A 183 6.68 -3.96 -0.23
N ALA A 184 7.16 -4.09 1.01
CA ALA A 184 7.04 -3.01 2.00
C ALA A 184 8.28 -2.92 2.88
N ARG A 185 8.65 -1.69 3.22
CA ARG A 185 9.68 -1.35 4.20
C ARG A 185 9.04 -0.52 5.30
N LEU A 186 8.96 -1.08 6.49
CA LEU A 186 8.19 -0.48 7.59
C LEU A 186 8.85 0.77 8.18
N ARG A 187 10.17 0.92 8.04
CA ARG A 187 10.94 2.05 8.57
C ARG A 187 12.01 2.47 7.57
N LEU A 188 12.09 3.78 7.34
CA LEU A 188 13.08 4.39 6.46
C LEU A 188 14.30 4.96 7.21
N GLY A 189 14.17 5.19 8.51
CA GLY A 189 15.27 5.55 9.40
C GLY A 189 15.96 4.33 10.03
N ASN A 190 17.22 4.50 10.41
CA ASN A 190 17.97 3.57 11.26
C ASN A 190 17.42 3.54 12.70
#